data_AF-A0A0R3Q8M6-F1
#
_entry.id   AF-A0A0R3Q8M6-F1
#
_cell.length_a   1.000
_cell.length_b   1.000
_cell.length_c   1.000
_cell.angle_alpha   90.00
_cell.angle_beta   90.00
_cell.angle_gamma   90.00
#
_symmetry.space_group_name_H-M   'P 1'
#
loop_
_entity.id
_entity.type
_entity.pdbx_description
1 polymer ?
#
loop_
_entity_poly.entity_id
_entity_poly.type
_entity_poly.pdbx_seq_one_letter_code
_entity_poly.pdbx_strand_id
1 'polypeptide(L)'
;MASLQAHEDTDDNLYPIAILIDELRNEDVQLRLNSIRKLSTIALALGVERTRGELIQFLTDTIYDEDEVLLALAEQLGNFTPLVGGPDYVYCLLPPLENLATVEETVVRDKAVESLRKIADKHSSAALEEHFIPMIRRLATG
;
A
#
# COMPACT_ATOMS: atom_id res chain seq x y z
N MET A 1 -31.59 7.75 -39.66
CA MET A 1 -30.94 6.55 -39.07
C MET A 1 -29.43 6.78 -39.08
N ALA A 2 -28.88 7.16 -37.94
CA ALA A 2 -27.47 6.95 -37.57
C ALA A 2 -27.38 7.23 -36.08
N SER A 3 -26.99 6.22 -35.34
CA SER A 3 -27.19 6.03 -33.91
C SER A 3 -26.27 6.91 -33.08
N LEU A 4 -26.75 7.33 -31.91
CA LEU A 4 -25.90 7.73 -30.80
C LEU A 4 -24.99 6.55 -30.43
N GLN A 5 -23.69 6.80 -30.32
CA GLN A 5 -22.81 6.03 -29.43
C GLN A 5 -22.34 6.98 -28.35
N ALA A 6 -22.89 6.79 -27.17
CA ALA A 6 -22.38 7.33 -25.93
C ALA A 6 -21.05 6.62 -25.60
N HIS A 7 -20.08 7.39 -25.12
CA HIS A 7 -18.89 6.87 -24.48
C HIS A 7 -19.29 6.14 -23.18
N GLU A 8 -19.21 4.81 -23.19
CA GLU A 8 -19.32 3.93 -22.02
C GLU A 8 -18.03 3.11 -21.87
N ASP A 9 -16.89 3.78 -21.64
CA ASP A 9 -15.61 3.10 -21.32
C ASP A 9 -15.07 3.48 -19.93
N THR A 10 -15.85 4.19 -19.10
CA THR A 10 -15.36 4.76 -17.84
C THR A 10 -15.84 4.01 -16.59
N ASP A 11 -16.89 3.18 -16.65
CA ASP A 11 -17.49 2.57 -15.44
C ASP A 11 -17.01 1.14 -15.12
N ASP A 12 -16.60 0.34 -16.11
CA ASP A 12 -16.19 -1.06 -15.88
C ASP A 12 -14.86 -1.19 -15.11
N ASN A 13 -14.06 -0.12 -15.05
CA ASN A 13 -12.77 -0.11 -14.36
C ASN A 13 -12.84 0.42 -12.91
N LEU A 14 -14.02 0.89 -12.44
CA LEU A 14 -14.24 1.29 -11.05
C LEU A 14 -14.82 0.17 -10.19
N TYR A 15 -15.55 -0.78 -10.79
CA TYR A 15 -16.22 -1.87 -10.08
C TYR A 15 -15.30 -2.81 -9.29
N PRO A 16 -14.11 -3.18 -9.77
CA PRO A 16 -13.22 -4.06 -9.01
C PRO A 16 -12.73 -3.41 -7.71
N ILE A 17 -12.49 -2.10 -7.74
CA ILE A 17 -11.80 -1.37 -6.67
C ILE A 17 -12.75 -1.01 -5.54
N ALA A 18 -13.98 -0.61 -5.86
CA ALA A 18 -15.00 -0.37 -4.85
C ALA A 18 -15.26 -1.63 -4.03
N ILE A 19 -15.41 -2.78 -4.69
CA ILE A 19 -15.59 -4.09 -4.03
C ILE A 19 -14.37 -4.43 -3.16
N LEU A 20 -13.15 -4.16 -3.64
CA LEU A 20 -11.93 -4.45 -2.89
C LEU A 20 -11.71 -3.53 -1.69
N ILE A 21 -12.04 -2.24 -1.81
CA ILE A 21 -12.03 -1.29 -0.70
C ILE A 21 -13.10 -1.70 0.33
N ASP A 22 -14.27 -2.14 -0.13
CA ASP A 22 -15.33 -2.65 0.73
C ASP A 22 -14.92 -3.98 1.42
N GLU A 23 -14.21 -4.87 0.72
CA GLU A 23 -13.65 -6.10 1.30
C GLU A 23 -12.56 -5.80 2.35
N LEU A 24 -11.71 -4.80 2.10
CA LEU A 24 -10.70 -4.35 3.07
C LEU A 24 -11.34 -3.65 4.28
N ARG A 25 -12.58 -3.16 4.15
CA ARG A 25 -13.40 -2.61 5.25
C ARG A 25 -14.36 -3.65 5.87
N ASN A 26 -14.29 -4.90 5.44
CA ASN A 26 -15.19 -5.93 5.92
C ASN A 26 -14.97 -6.18 7.42
N GLU A 27 -16.03 -6.46 8.18
CA GLU A 27 -15.93 -6.77 9.61
C GLU A 27 -15.20 -8.10 9.88
N ASP A 28 -15.24 -9.04 8.93
CA ASP A 28 -14.57 -10.33 9.01
C ASP A 28 -13.06 -10.21 8.75
N VAL A 29 -12.27 -10.49 9.78
CA VAL A 29 -10.80 -10.48 9.77
C VAL A 29 -10.24 -11.39 8.67
N GLN A 30 -10.84 -12.56 8.43
CA GLN A 30 -10.36 -13.51 7.44
C GLN A 30 -10.58 -12.99 6.01
N LEU A 31 -11.67 -12.27 5.78
CA LEU A 31 -11.91 -11.62 4.48
C LEU A 31 -10.89 -10.51 4.26
N ARG A 32 -10.65 -9.64 5.26
CA ARG A 32 -9.62 -8.61 5.16
C ARG A 32 -8.24 -9.20 4.88
N LEU A 33 -7.84 -10.24 5.61
CA LEU A 33 -6.55 -10.92 5.43
C LEU A 33 -6.42 -11.55 4.03
N ASN A 34 -7.49 -12.15 3.51
CA ASN A 34 -7.52 -12.67 2.14
C ASN A 34 -7.37 -11.57 1.09
N SER A 35 -7.99 -10.40 1.30
CA SER A 35 -7.87 -9.25 0.40
C SER A 35 -6.47 -8.63 0.47
N ILE A 36 -5.85 -8.55 1.65
CA ILE A 36 -4.45 -8.16 1.82
C ILE A 36 -3.52 -9.08 1.02
N ARG A 37 -3.71 -10.40 1.06
CA ARG A 37 -2.90 -11.33 0.25
C ARG A 37 -3.06 -11.13 -1.25
N LYS A 38 -4.19 -10.57 -1.68
CA LYS A 38 -4.47 -10.25 -3.09
C LYS A 38 -4.04 -8.84 -3.48
N LEU A 39 -3.55 -8.01 -2.56
CA LEU A 39 -3.14 -6.61 -2.81
C LEU A 39 -2.27 -6.45 -4.05
N SER A 40 -1.33 -7.36 -4.28
CA SER A 40 -0.46 -7.31 -5.44
C SER A 40 -1.23 -7.40 -6.78
N THR A 41 -2.21 -8.30 -6.86
CA THR A 41 -3.10 -8.45 -8.03
C THR A 41 -3.99 -7.22 -8.20
N ILE A 42 -4.44 -6.64 -7.09
CA ILE A 42 -5.29 -5.44 -7.08
C ILE A 42 -4.52 -4.24 -7.65
N ALA A 43 -3.30 -4.01 -7.15
CA ALA A 43 -2.45 -2.93 -7.61
C ALA A 43 -2.07 -3.07 -9.09
N LEU A 44 -1.88 -4.31 -9.58
CA LEU A 44 -1.70 -4.58 -11.01
C LEU A 44 -2.92 -4.17 -11.85
N ALA A 45 -4.14 -4.50 -11.38
CA ALA A 45 -5.37 -4.14 -12.09
C ALA A 45 -5.67 -2.63 -12.04
N LEU A 46 -5.37 -1.98 -10.91
CA LEU A 46 -5.50 -0.53 -10.71
C LEU A 46 -4.55 0.29 -11.58
N GLY A 47 -3.35 -0.25 -11.81
CA GLY A 47 -2.23 0.50 -12.35
C GLY A 47 -1.54 1.36 -11.30
N VAL A 48 -0.34 1.84 -11.68
CA VAL A 48 0.60 2.49 -10.75
C VAL A 48 0.10 3.85 -10.25
N GLU A 49 -0.66 4.61 -11.05
CA GLU A 49 -1.19 5.92 -10.66
C GLU A 49 -2.22 5.83 -9.54
N ARG A 50 -3.25 5.00 -9.74
CA ARG A 50 -4.32 4.80 -8.76
C ARG A 50 -3.84 4.05 -7.53
N THR A 51 -2.89 3.12 -7.70
CA THR A 51 -2.25 2.46 -6.56
C THR A 51 -1.64 3.49 -5.60
N ARG A 52 -0.89 4.46 -6.11
CA ARG A 52 -0.27 5.50 -5.28
C ARG A 52 -1.29 6.48 -4.70
N GLY A 53 -2.22 6.96 -5.51
CA GLY A 53 -3.15 8.03 -5.14
C GLY A 53 -4.33 7.57 -4.29
N GLU A 54 -4.78 6.34 -4.46
CA GLU A 54 -5.97 5.80 -3.80
C GLU A 54 -5.60 4.67 -2.84
N LEU A 55 -4.98 3.60 -3.34
CA LEU A 55 -4.76 2.38 -2.53
C LEU A 55 -3.77 2.61 -1.40
N ILE A 56 -2.62 3.23 -1.67
CA ILE A 56 -1.61 3.52 -0.64
C ILE A 56 -2.13 4.52 0.39
N GLN A 57 -2.86 5.56 -0.03
CA GLN A 57 -3.52 6.50 0.88
C GLN A 57 -4.52 5.76 1.78
N PHE A 58 -5.39 4.94 1.19
CA PHE A 58 -6.35 4.12 1.94
C PHE A 58 -5.67 3.21 2.96
N LEU A 59 -4.61 2.51 2.55
CA LEU A 59 -3.84 1.66 3.45
C LEU A 59 -3.17 2.47 4.55
N THR A 60 -2.75 3.71 4.26
CA THR A 60 -2.09 4.59 5.25
C THR A 60 -3.06 5.10 6.32
N ASP A 61 -4.31 5.37 5.93
CA ASP A 61 -5.34 5.87 6.84
C ASP A 61 -5.99 4.76 7.67
N THR A 62 -5.95 3.51 7.19
CA THR A 62 -6.68 2.37 7.77
C THR A 62 -5.78 1.43 8.60
N ILE A 63 -4.62 1.90 9.11
CA ILE A 63 -3.61 1.05 9.79
C ILE A 63 -3.97 0.78 11.26
N TYR A 64 -5.24 0.57 11.56
CA TYR A 64 -5.72 0.21 12.90
C TYR A 64 -6.58 -1.05 12.77
N ASP A 65 -5.92 -2.15 12.41
CA ASP A 65 -6.52 -3.45 12.18
C ASP A 65 -5.89 -4.50 13.12
N GLU A 66 -6.38 -5.73 13.06
CA GLU A 66 -5.87 -6.87 13.81
C GLU A 66 -4.42 -7.20 13.44
N ASP A 67 -3.63 -7.66 14.41
CA ASP A 67 -2.18 -7.87 14.26
C ASP A 67 -1.81 -8.77 13.08
N GLU A 68 -2.60 -9.82 12.81
CA GLU A 68 -2.38 -10.72 11.67
C GLU A 68 -2.54 -10.02 10.30
N VAL A 69 -3.49 -9.08 10.22
CA VAL A 69 -3.75 -8.30 9.01
C VAL A 69 -2.62 -7.30 8.81
N LEU A 70 -2.21 -6.61 9.88
CA LEU A 70 -1.10 -5.66 9.84
C LEU A 70 0.22 -6.34 9.46
N LEU A 71 0.47 -7.54 9.99
CA LEU A 71 1.64 -8.34 9.65
C LEU A 71 1.68 -8.69 8.16
N ALA A 72 0.56 -9.17 7.62
CA ALA A 72 0.43 -9.50 6.21
C ALA A 72 0.59 -8.24 5.33
N LEU A 73 0.04 -7.11 5.76
CA LEU A 73 0.16 -5.83 5.05
C LEU A 73 1.62 -5.36 5.00
N ALA A 74 2.32 -5.39 6.14
CA ALA A 74 3.74 -5.04 6.22
C ALA A 74 4.58 -5.87 5.24
N GLU A 75 4.32 -7.18 5.16
CA GLU A 75 5.00 -8.07 4.22
C GLU A 75 4.69 -7.73 2.76
N GLN A 76 3.42 -7.47 2.42
CA GLN A 76 3.03 -7.12 1.05
C GLN A 76 3.69 -5.82 0.59
N LEU A 77 3.69 -4.78 1.44
CA LEU A 77 4.27 -3.48 1.10
C LEU A 77 5.77 -3.55 0.77
N GLY A 78 6.50 -4.51 1.35
CA GLY A 78 7.91 -4.74 1.00
C GLY A 78 8.14 -5.16 -0.46
N ASN A 79 7.12 -5.73 -1.10
CA ASN A 79 7.18 -6.20 -2.50
C ASN A 79 6.43 -5.28 -3.48
N PHE A 80 5.93 -4.13 -3.01
CA PHE A 80 5.08 -3.23 -3.80
C PHE A 80 5.83 -2.27 -4.73
N THR A 81 7.17 -2.25 -4.70
CA THR A 81 7.99 -1.36 -5.54
C THR A 81 7.61 -1.37 -7.04
N PRO A 82 7.48 -2.52 -7.73
CA PRO A 82 7.07 -2.52 -9.13
C PRO A 82 5.62 -2.06 -9.33
N LEU A 83 4.76 -2.23 -8.33
CA LEU A 83 3.33 -1.94 -8.39
C LEU A 83 3.02 -0.45 -8.21
N VAL A 84 3.96 0.32 -7.65
CA VAL A 84 3.86 1.78 -7.52
C VAL A 84 4.56 2.54 -8.65
N GLY A 85 5.12 1.83 -9.64
CA GLY A 85 5.84 2.45 -10.76
C GLY A 85 7.35 2.50 -10.59
N GLY A 86 7.91 1.69 -9.69
CA GLY A 86 9.34 1.46 -9.59
C GLY A 86 10.08 2.37 -8.58
N PRO A 87 11.42 2.41 -8.67
CA PRO A 87 12.31 3.17 -7.78
C PRO A 87 12.00 4.66 -7.63
N ASP A 88 11.43 5.29 -8.66
CA ASP A 88 11.14 6.72 -8.62
C ASP A 88 9.98 7.05 -7.69
N TYR A 89 9.12 6.07 -7.39
CA TYR A 89 7.92 6.26 -6.59
C TYR A 89 7.86 5.41 -5.32
N VAL A 90 8.91 4.65 -5.03
CA VAL A 90 8.97 3.78 -3.85
C VAL A 90 8.81 4.55 -2.53
N TYR A 91 9.11 5.85 -2.52
CA TYR A 91 8.95 6.72 -1.36
C TYR A 91 7.48 6.79 -0.86
N CYS A 92 6.50 6.52 -1.73
CA CYS A 92 5.09 6.51 -1.34
C CYS A 92 4.75 5.35 -0.38
N LEU A 93 5.59 4.32 -0.30
CA LEU A 93 5.43 3.19 0.61
C LEU A 93 5.96 3.49 2.03
N LEU A 94 6.70 4.58 2.20
CA LEU A 94 7.28 4.94 3.49
C LEU A 94 6.21 5.30 4.54
N PRO A 95 5.19 6.14 4.27
CA PRO A 95 4.18 6.47 5.26
C PRO A 95 3.44 5.26 5.86
N PRO A 96 2.90 4.30 5.09
CA PRO A 96 2.22 3.15 5.69
C PRO A 96 3.18 2.24 6.46
N LEU A 97 4.42 2.06 5.98
CA LEU A 97 5.43 1.26 6.69
C LEU A 97 5.95 1.95 7.96
N GLU A 98 6.07 3.28 7.96
CA GLU A 98 6.43 4.07 9.14
C GLU A 98 5.37 3.89 10.23
N ASN A 99 4.09 4.02 9.88
CA ASN A 99 2.99 3.79 10.81
C ASN A 99 2.99 2.35 11.34
N LEU A 100 3.17 1.34 10.48
CA LEU A 100 3.32 -0.06 10.88
C LEU A 100 4.53 -0.30 11.79
N ALA A 101 5.61 0.49 11.65
CA ALA A 101 6.78 0.41 12.52
C ALA A 101 6.54 1.03 13.91
N THR A 102 5.44 1.77 14.11
CA THR A 102 5.08 2.41 15.39
C THR A 102 4.01 1.66 16.18
N VAL A 103 3.45 0.57 15.66
CA VAL A 103 2.41 -0.20 16.34
C VAL A 103 2.93 -0.93 17.60
N GLU A 104 2.03 -1.29 18.52
CA GLU A 104 2.41 -1.94 19.78
C GLU A 104 2.96 -3.36 19.59
N GLU A 105 2.44 -4.10 18.61
CA GLU A 105 2.84 -5.48 18.36
C GLU A 105 4.25 -5.58 17.77
N THR A 106 5.15 -6.22 18.53
CA THR A 106 6.55 -6.43 18.19
C THR A 106 6.75 -7.12 16.84
N VAL A 107 5.95 -8.15 16.56
CA VAL A 107 6.10 -8.96 15.35
C VAL A 107 5.76 -8.15 14.10
N VAL A 108 4.76 -7.27 14.20
CA VAL A 108 4.37 -6.36 13.11
C VAL A 108 5.47 -5.32 12.87
N ARG A 109 6.01 -4.71 13.93
CA ARG A 109 7.11 -3.75 13.82
C ARG A 109 8.35 -4.36 13.15
N ASP A 110 8.75 -5.56 13.57
CA ASP A 110 9.91 -6.24 13.00
C ASP A 110 9.71 -6.51 11.49
N LYS A 111 8.50 -6.90 11.10
CA LYS A 111 8.15 -7.08 9.69
C LYS A 111 8.16 -5.77 8.91
N ALA A 112 7.63 -4.70 9.48
CA ALA A 112 7.67 -3.37 8.87
C ALA A 112 9.12 -2.91 8.62
N VAL A 113 10.01 -3.12 9.60
CA VAL A 113 11.44 -2.82 9.45
C VAL A 113 12.09 -3.70 8.37
N GLU A 114 11.76 -4.99 8.30
CA GLU A 114 12.23 -5.87 7.23
C GLU A 114 11.83 -5.34 5.84
N SER A 115 10.58 -4.93 5.69
CA SER A 115 10.04 -4.36 4.45
C SER A 115 10.66 -3.00 4.13
N LEU A 116 10.85 -2.12 5.12
CA LEU A 116 11.56 -0.84 4.96
C LEU A 116 12.98 -1.05 4.42
N ARG A 117 13.70 -2.05 4.93
CA ARG A 117 15.05 -2.39 4.45
C ARG A 117 15.02 -2.87 2.99
N LYS A 118 14.06 -3.72 2.62
CA LYS A 118 13.91 -4.20 1.24
C LYS A 118 13.67 -3.06 0.25
N ILE A 119 12.83 -2.10 0.61
CA ILE A 119 12.54 -0.96 -0.27
C ILE A 119 13.65 0.09 -0.24
N ALA A 120 14.41 0.22 0.85
CA ALA A 120 15.57 1.12 0.92
C ALA A 120 16.60 0.81 -0.17
N ASP A 121 16.85 -0.48 -0.43
CA ASP A 121 17.74 -0.95 -1.50
C ASP A 121 17.24 -0.58 -2.92
N LYS A 122 15.98 -0.14 -3.03
CA LYS A 122 15.37 0.32 -4.29
C LYS A 122 15.37 1.84 -4.44
N HIS A 123 15.69 2.59 -3.39
CA HIS A 123 15.73 4.05 -3.48
C HIS A 123 17.04 4.51 -4.16
N SER A 124 16.97 5.63 -4.88
CA SER A 124 18.16 6.37 -5.26
C SER A 124 18.77 7.05 -4.04
N SER A 125 20.07 7.40 -4.09
CA SER A 125 20.73 8.11 -2.99
C SER A 125 20.03 9.43 -2.64
N ALA A 126 19.54 10.17 -3.63
CA ALA A 126 18.78 11.40 -3.42
C ALA A 126 17.44 11.13 -2.69
N ALA A 127 16.68 10.12 -3.12
CA ALA A 127 15.42 9.77 -2.47
C ALA A 127 15.59 9.25 -1.04
N LEU A 128 16.70 8.56 -0.76
CA LEU A 128 17.07 8.17 0.61
C LEU A 128 17.27 9.40 1.49
N GLU A 129 18.04 10.38 1.02
CA GLU A 129 18.31 11.61 1.78
C GLU A 129 17.05 12.46 1.98
N GLU A 130 16.19 12.54 0.97
CA GLU A 130 14.99 13.38 0.99
C GLU A 130 13.83 12.79 1.80
N HIS A 131 13.64 11.47 1.77
CA HIS A 131 12.46 10.84 2.36
C HIS A 131 12.79 9.80 3.45
N PHE A 132 13.77 8.93 3.21
CA PHE A 132 14.08 7.82 4.11
C PHE A 132 14.80 8.26 5.39
N ILE A 133 15.82 9.13 5.27
CA ILE A 133 16.56 9.65 6.43
C ILE A 133 15.65 10.45 7.37
N PRO A 134 14.79 11.39 6.89
CA PRO A 134 13.86 12.09 7.75
C PRO A 134 12.90 11.16 8.50
N MET A 135 12.43 10.08 7.85
CA MET A 135 11.58 9.08 8.49
C MET A 135 12.31 8.34 9.61
N ILE A 136 13.54 7.85 9.39
CA ILE A 136 14.35 7.25 10.46
C ILE A 136 14.54 8.22 11.62
N ARG A 137 14.81 9.50 11.34
CA ARG A 137 14.96 10.51 12.40
C ARG A 137 13.69 10.65 13.22
N ARG A 138 12.52 10.72 12.59
CA ARG A 138 11.23 10.75 13.29
C ARG A 138 11.06 9.53 14.20
N LEU A 139 11.29 8.32 13.67
CA LEU A 139 11.20 7.07 14.43
C LEU A 139 12.21 6.99 15.57
N ALA A 140 13.40 7.59 15.44
CA ALA A 140 14.42 7.59 16.49
C ALA A 140 14.15 8.63 17.59
N THR A 141 13.36 9.67 17.29
CA THR A 141 13.03 10.75 18.22
C THR A 141 11.63 10.68 18.82
N GLY A 142 10.75 9.85 18.24
CA GLY A 142 9.40 9.59 18.73
C GLY A 142 9.43 8.64 19.92
#